data_AF-A0A803XZV6-F1
#
_entry.id   AF-A0A803XZV6-F1
#
_cell.length_a   1.000
_cell.length_b   1.000
_cell.length_c   1.000
_cell.angle_alpha   90.00
_cell.angle_beta   90.00
_cell.angle_gamma   90.00
#
_symmetry.space_group_name_H-M   'P 1'
#
loop_
_entity.id
_entity.type
_entity.pdbx_description
1 polymer ?
#
loop_
_entity_poly.entity_id
_entity_poly.type
_entity_poly.pdbx_seq_one_letter_code
_entity_poly.pdbx_strand_id
1 'polypeptide(L)'
;MYGGAFCIKFTIFVKTLFFPFSINFRMENVQEDNNENSNTGEDSGSSHVAADSTGQNLTTEDSVSGPVARGNAEDKSVHHVQQVVNSSPSEESFIPVTRRVSRLYRSSAGVLSMQEILKEKQARYREARENRRTKIDASYKYIFEVLSIRLGLDLTTVEELILDVPSFEEFDSFFAKRGSKALKIFYQEGDVPGMECGRTIPGVTKGSKMMRFYVNNTPDKLVGLCLFFVRLKNDKHIKAKSIHEDIFFCVLDATEGLLRGVKNMLEKIFIPAILATNNWGVLSQNKQDTKDKQNFVESIRRYLSFLEGTIISIEGTVELKKIHHINFSKLQSFEEVTAAADNPDMIHQLEEVLMIWHRQIERVLIESQQMRKEADNSGPLTELEHWKCMSAKFNSIIEQIKGSDCRTVINILNIGHSNLLKMWQELDARITDAANESKDNVKYLCTLEKVCQPLYDYEIVSMRNGIPNLINAIRMIHSVSRYYNTSERMTSLFIKVTNQMVATCRAYITDGGLSHVWDQETPIIIEKIKVCILVCLPCAGFPELCRKVPC
;
A
#
# COMPACT_ATOMS: atom_id res chain seq x y z
N MET A 1 2.36 -21.41 -33.28
CA MET A 1 1.76 -20.13 -33.72
C MET A 1 1.95 -19.05 -32.63
N TYR A 2 3.19 -18.73 -32.24
CA TYR A 2 3.47 -17.97 -31.01
C TYR A 2 4.18 -16.62 -31.21
N GLY A 3 4.56 -16.25 -32.44
CA GLY A 3 5.26 -14.99 -32.75
C GLY A 3 4.38 -13.89 -33.35
N GLY A 4 3.12 -14.19 -33.66
CA GLY A 4 2.22 -13.29 -34.40
C GLY A 4 1.80 -12.08 -33.58
N ALA A 5 1.27 -12.26 -32.37
CA ALA A 5 0.72 -11.17 -31.57
C ALA A 5 1.77 -10.13 -31.12
N PHE A 6 3.01 -10.57 -30.84
CA PHE A 6 4.14 -9.73 -30.46
C PHE A 6 4.63 -8.84 -31.61
N CYS A 7 4.87 -9.44 -32.78
CA CYS A 7 5.19 -8.69 -34.00
C CYS A 7 4.01 -7.83 -34.44
N ILE A 8 2.77 -8.28 -34.30
CA ILE A 8 1.58 -7.52 -34.70
C ILE A 8 1.38 -6.31 -33.80
N LYS A 9 1.43 -6.40 -32.46
CA LYS A 9 1.28 -5.22 -31.58
C LYS A 9 2.45 -4.24 -31.69
N PHE A 10 3.69 -4.71 -31.89
CA PHE A 10 4.84 -3.81 -32.11
C PHE A 10 4.85 -3.21 -33.52
N THR A 11 4.52 -3.99 -34.55
CA THR A 11 4.34 -3.49 -35.93
C THR A 11 3.13 -2.57 -36.03
N ILE A 12 2.06 -2.80 -35.25
CA ILE A 12 0.93 -1.87 -35.11
C ILE A 12 1.37 -0.65 -34.32
N PHE A 13 2.12 -0.75 -33.23
CA PHE A 13 2.61 0.44 -32.50
C PHE A 13 3.52 1.32 -33.40
N VAL A 14 4.43 0.70 -34.15
CA VAL A 14 5.28 1.38 -35.14
C VAL A 14 4.46 1.85 -36.36
N LYS A 15 3.46 1.12 -36.84
CA LYS A 15 2.62 1.59 -37.96
C LYS A 15 1.64 2.69 -37.53
N THR A 16 1.01 2.60 -36.36
CA THR A 16 -0.04 3.51 -35.89
C THR A 16 0.52 4.86 -35.44
N LEU A 17 1.74 4.92 -34.88
CA LEU A 17 2.41 6.19 -34.59
C LEU A 17 3.07 6.82 -35.83
N PHE A 18 3.50 6.02 -36.81
CA PHE A 18 4.37 6.50 -37.89
C PHE A 18 3.80 6.41 -39.32
N PHE A 19 2.59 5.87 -39.55
CA PHE A 19 1.92 5.97 -40.87
C PHE A 19 1.68 7.40 -41.37
N PRO A 20 1.36 8.39 -40.51
CA PRO A 20 1.21 9.78 -40.96
C PRO A 20 2.51 10.38 -41.49
N PHE A 21 3.67 9.90 -41.00
CA PHE A 21 4.99 10.35 -41.45
C PHE A 21 5.38 9.78 -42.81
N SER A 22 5.04 8.54 -43.14
CA SER A 22 5.33 7.97 -44.46
C SER A 22 4.50 8.56 -45.60
N ILE A 23 3.32 9.13 -45.32
CA ILE A 23 2.46 9.74 -46.35
C ILE A 23 2.95 11.16 -46.71
N ASN A 24 3.34 11.98 -45.72
CA ASN A 24 3.90 13.31 -45.97
C ASN A 24 5.29 13.25 -46.62
N PHE A 25 6.16 12.31 -46.21
CA PHE A 25 7.47 12.12 -46.85
C PHE A 25 7.37 11.63 -48.31
N ARG A 26 6.24 11.03 -48.69
CA ARG A 26 5.99 10.57 -50.07
C ARG A 26 5.31 11.63 -50.93
N MET A 27 4.71 12.67 -50.35
CA MET A 27 4.25 13.84 -51.10
C MET A 27 5.36 14.86 -51.34
N GLU A 28 6.28 15.06 -50.38
CA GLU A 28 7.42 15.98 -50.58
C GLU A 28 8.47 15.44 -51.57
N ASN A 29 8.61 14.12 -51.72
CA ASN A 29 9.57 13.50 -52.66
C ASN A 29 8.95 13.11 -54.02
N VAL A 30 7.75 13.61 -54.37
CA VAL A 30 7.10 13.36 -55.68
C VAL A 30 6.82 14.66 -56.45
N GLN A 31 7.30 15.81 -55.96
CA GLN A 31 7.04 17.12 -56.58
C GLN A 31 8.29 17.87 -57.07
N GLU A 32 9.45 17.22 -57.10
CA GLU A 32 10.66 17.71 -57.78
C GLU A 32 11.18 16.63 -58.73
N ASP A 33 10.45 16.39 -59.82
CA ASP A 33 11.00 15.79 -61.04
C ASP A 33 9.97 16.01 -62.17
N ASN A 34 10.06 17.19 -62.82
CA ASN A 34 9.75 17.41 -64.24
C ASN A 34 10.05 18.87 -64.65
N ASN A 35 10.78 19.02 -65.75
CA ASN A 35 11.28 20.23 -66.44
C ASN A 35 12.54 20.86 -65.82
N GLU A 36 13.64 21.11 -66.51
CA GLU A 36 13.84 21.27 -67.96
C GLU A 36 15.33 21.19 -68.34
N ASN A 37 15.52 20.94 -69.64
CA ASN A 37 16.74 20.78 -70.41
C ASN A 37 17.87 21.82 -70.24
N SER A 38 19.07 21.31 -70.57
CA SER A 38 20.13 21.88 -71.43
C SER A 38 21.33 22.59 -70.80
N ASN A 39 22.51 22.01 -71.12
CA ASN A 39 23.79 22.64 -71.53
C ASN A 39 24.47 23.58 -70.52
N THR A 40 25.79 23.54 -70.24
CA THR A 40 26.99 23.20 -71.04
C THR A 40 28.22 23.34 -70.13
N GLY A 41 29.34 22.68 -70.49
CA GLY A 41 30.72 23.08 -70.14
C GLY A 41 31.26 22.47 -68.84
N GLU A 42 32.27 21.57 -68.88
CA GLU A 42 33.72 21.91 -68.90
C GLU A 42 34.15 22.57 -67.56
N ASP A 43 35.20 22.21 -66.84
CA ASP A 43 36.38 21.40 -67.04
C ASP A 43 37.09 21.29 -65.65
N SER A 44 37.68 20.14 -65.31
CA SER A 44 39.13 19.95 -65.02
C SER A 44 39.73 20.45 -63.69
N GLY A 45 40.66 19.64 -63.15
CA GLY A 45 41.74 20.04 -62.22
C GLY A 45 41.50 19.72 -60.73
N SER A 46 41.92 18.59 -60.16
CA SER A 46 43.30 18.13 -59.87
C SER A 46 43.90 18.67 -58.55
N SER A 47 44.30 17.70 -57.71
CA SER A 47 45.50 17.73 -56.82
C SER A 47 45.42 18.61 -55.55
N HIS A 48 46.08 18.33 -54.43
CA HIS A 48 47.06 17.33 -54.02
C HIS A 48 47.30 17.50 -52.49
N VAL A 49 47.83 16.45 -51.83
CA VAL A 49 48.88 16.50 -50.77
C VAL A 49 48.45 16.98 -49.37
N ALA A 50 48.94 16.45 -48.25
CA ALA A 50 49.63 15.20 -47.86
C ALA A 50 49.86 15.25 -46.34
N ALA A 51 50.19 14.08 -45.78
CA ALA A 51 51.18 13.83 -44.70
C ALA A 51 50.92 14.45 -43.30
N ASP A 52 51.33 13.87 -42.18
CA ASP A 52 52.21 12.73 -41.95
C ASP A 52 51.97 12.15 -40.54
N SER A 53 52.50 10.94 -40.38
CA SER A 53 52.80 10.11 -39.22
C SER A 53 53.37 10.84 -37.98
N THR A 54 53.15 10.37 -36.74
CA THR A 54 53.88 9.32 -35.97
C THR A 54 53.40 9.50 -34.51
N GLY A 55 53.19 8.53 -33.62
CA GLY A 55 53.77 7.20 -33.41
C GLY A 55 54.65 7.24 -32.16
N GLN A 56 54.19 6.69 -31.02
CA GLN A 56 55.00 5.82 -30.13
C GLN A 56 54.22 5.28 -28.91
N ASN A 57 54.33 3.96 -28.75
CA ASN A 57 53.90 3.09 -27.66
C ASN A 57 55.05 2.86 -26.66
N LEU A 58 54.73 2.29 -25.47
CA LEU A 58 55.25 1.03 -24.88
C LEU A 58 54.97 1.04 -23.35
N THR A 59 54.13 0.16 -22.76
CA THR A 59 54.38 -1.22 -22.21
C THR A 59 55.36 -1.23 -21.02
N THR A 60 55.27 -2.00 -19.92
CA THR A 60 54.51 -3.19 -19.48
C THR A 60 54.91 -3.52 -18.02
N GLU A 61 54.05 -4.27 -17.29
CA GLU A 61 54.35 -5.27 -16.23
C GLU A 61 55.06 -4.79 -14.93
N ASP A 62 54.89 -5.34 -13.73
CA ASP A 62 54.55 -6.70 -13.31
C ASP A 62 54.08 -6.74 -11.81
N SER A 63 53.88 -7.96 -11.33
CA SER A 63 53.12 -8.46 -10.18
C SER A 63 53.86 -8.60 -8.81
N VAL A 64 53.10 -9.00 -7.75
CA VAL A 64 53.45 -9.95 -6.63
C VAL A 64 53.29 -9.48 -5.14
N SER A 65 52.38 -10.19 -4.44
CA SER A 65 52.32 -10.67 -3.02
C SER A 65 52.19 -9.77 -1.76
N GLY A 66 51.33 -10.23 -0.80
CA GLY A 66 51.17 -9.77 0.61
C GLY A 66 52.32 -10.18 1.56
N PRO A 67 52.18 -10.40 2.91
CA PRO A 67 50.98 -10.82 3.68
C PRO A 67 50.90 -10.40 5.21
N VAL A 68 49.94 -11.01 5.96
CA VAL A 68 49.89 -11.34 7.44
C VAL A 68 49.59 -10.28 8.54
N ALA A 69 48.53 -10.52 9.33
CA ALA A 69 48.45 -10.68 10.82
C ALA A 69 46.97 -10.73 11.27
N ARG A 70 46.34 -11.84 11.69
CA ARG A 70 46.39 -12.66 12.93
C ARG A 70 46.07 -11.93 14.27
N GLY A 71 44.88 -12.26 14.81
CA GLY A 71 44.69 -12.67 16.21
C GLY A 71 44.19 -11.62 17.21
N ASN A 72 42.95 -11.78 17.69
CA ASN A 72 42.68 -11.98 19.12
C ASN A 72 41.25 -12.51 19.34
N ALA A 73 41.19 -13.64 20.05
CA ALA A 73 40.01 -14.19 20.67
C ALA A 73 40.08 -13.81 22.15
N GLU A 74 39.01 -13.24 22.70
CA GLU A 74 38.75 -13.24 24.13
C GLU A 74 37.27 -13.48 24.41
N ASP A 75 37.10 -14.15 25.54
CA ASP A 75 35.99 -14.93 26.05
C ASP A 75 35.15 -14.09 27.05
N LYS A 76 33.98 -14.64 27.43
CA LYS A 76 33.12 -14.29 28.59
C LYS A 76 32.17 -13.09 28.47
N SER A 77 30.87 -13.34 28.36
CA SER A 77 30.07 -13.83 29.50
C SER A 77 28.56 -13.76 29.19
N VAL A 78 27.90 -14.87 29.48
CA VAL A 78 26.46 -15.09 29.40
C VAL A 78 25.83 -14.60 30.71
N HIS A 79 24.93 -13.62 30.66
CA HIS A 79 24.07 -13.31 31.81
C HIS A 79 22.81 -14.18 31.76
N HIS A 80 22.90 -15.29 32.49
CA HIS A 80 21.77 -16.12 32.89
C HIS A 80 21.05 -15.41 34.05
N VAL A 81 19.82 -14.97 33.82
CA VAL A 81 18.92 -14.51 34.90
C VAL A 81 18.38 -15.75 35.60
N GLN A 82 18.69 -15.83 36.88
CA GLN A 82 18.44 -16.96 37.76
C GLN A 82 16.94 -17.11 38.04
N GLN A 83 16.37 -18.20 37.55
CA GLN A 83 15.03 -18.69 37.83
C GLN A 83 15.09 -19.44 39.16
N VAL A 84 14.41 -18.94 40.20
CA VAL A 84 14.24 -19.65 41.46
C VAL A 84 12.90 -20.38 41.41
N VAL A 85 12.96 -21.71 41.32
CA VAL A 85 11.86 -22.64 41.63
C VAL A 85 12.34 -23.53 42.78
N ASN A 86 11.58 -23.53 43.86
CA ASN A 86 11.40 -24.60 44.86
C ASN A 86 10.51 -24.00 45.97
N SER A 87 9.54 -24.65 46.59
CA SER A 87 9.00 -26.00 46.49
C SER A 87 7.86 -26.05 47.52
N SER A 88 6.76 -26.72 47.21
CA SER A 88 5.66 -27.05 48.14
C SER A 88 6.15 -27.89 49.33
N PRO A 89 5.33 -28.06 50.38
CA PRO A 89 4.76 -29.40 50.59
C PRO A 89 3.28 -29.44 51.00
N SER A 90 2.66 -30.54 50.59
CA SER A 90 1.39 -31.17 50.98
C SER A 90 1.38 -31.59 52.47
N GLU A 91 0.27 -31.53 53.20
CA GLU A 91 -0.78 -32.54 53.51
C GLU A 91 -1.58 -31.89 54.69
N GLU A 92 -2.89 -32.02 54.94
CA GLU A 92 -3.69 -33.23 55.13
C GLU A 92 -5.18 -32.86 55.41
N SER A 93 -6.09 -33.67 54.87
CA SER A 93 -7.40 -34.11 55.40
C SER A 93 -8.61 -33.17 55.64
N PHE A 94 -9.75 -33.65 55.11
CA PHE A 94 -11.13 -33.16 55.21
C PHE A 94 -11.89 -33.75 56.41
N ILE A 95 -12.71 -32.95 57.12
CA ILE A 95 -14.05 -33.32 57.70
C ILE A 95 -14.95 -32.05 57.72
N PRO A 96 -16.28 -32.14 57.46
CA PRO A 96 -17.05 -31.07 56.83
C PRO A 96 -17.81 -30.18 57.83
N VAL A 97 -17.93 -28.88 57.53
CA VAL A 97 -18.86 -27.98 58.23
C VAL A 97 -19.65 -27.17 57.21
N THR A 98 -20.95 -27.48 57.15
CA THR A 98 -22.03 -26.71 56.54
C THR A 98 -21.91 -25.22 56.91
N ARG A 99 -21.41 -24.39 55.98
CA ARG A 99 -21.47 -22.94 56.11
C ARG A 99 -22.59 -22.35 55.26
N ARG A 100 -23.65 -21.99 55.99
CA ARG A 100 -24.72 -21.08 55.61
C ARG A 100 -24.19 -19.90 54.80
N VAL A 101 -24.95 -19.52 53.78
CA VAL A 101 -24.84 -18.27 53.04
C VAL A 101 -24.90 -17.10 54.02
N SER A 102 -23.74 -16.59 54.45
CA SER A 102 -23.67 -15.27 55.10
C SER A 102 -23.61 -14.22 54.00
N ARG A 103 -24.75 -13.61 53.72
CA ARG A 103 -24.84 -12.34 52.99
C ARG A 103 -23.90 -11.34 53.68
N LEU A 104 -22.77 -11.03 53.07
CA LEU A 104 -21.97 -9.87 53.43
C LEU A 104 -22.77 -8.63 53.01
N TYR A 105 -23.52 -8.08 53.97
CA TYR A 105 -24.03 -6.73 53.89
C TYR A 105 -22.83 -5.79 53.68
N ARG A 106 -22.72 -5.19 52.48
CA ARG A 106 -21.91 -3.98 52.32
C ARG A 106 -22.48 -2.94 53.28
N SER A 107 -21.68 -2.50 54.26
CA SER A 107 -22.06 -1.45 55.20
C SER A 107 -22.57 -0.22 54.45
N SER A 108 -23.73 0.31 54.83
CA SER A 108 -24.31 1.54 54.29
C SER A 108 -23.36 2.73 54.43
N ALA A 109 -22.50 2.74 55.45
CA ALA A 109 -21.47 3.76 55.65
C ALA A 109 -20.37 3.73 54.56
N GLY A 110 -20.03 2.53 54.04
CA GLY A 110 -19.06 2.39 52.95
C GLY A 110 -19.61 2.83 51.59
N VAL A 111 -20.93 2.71 51.38
CA VAL A 111 -21.62 3.19 50.18
C VAL A 111 -21.76 4.72 50.19
N LEU A 112 -22.05 5.31 51.35
CA LEU A 112 -22.12 6.77 51.53
C LEU A 112 -20.73 7.43 51.34
N SER A 113 -19.69 6.85 51.94
CA SER A 113 -18.30 7.31 51.75
C SER A 113 -17.86 7.24 50.28
N MET A 114 -18.21 6.17 49.56
CA MET A 114 -17.91 6.06 48.12
C MET A 114 -18.67 7.07 47.26
N GLN A 115 -19.93 7.39 47.60
CA GLN A 115 -20.70 8.41 46.91
C GLN A 115 -20.13 9.82 47.14
N GLU A 116 -19.65 10.11 48.35
CA GLU A 116 -18.98 11.38 48.67
C GLU A 116 -17.67 11.53 47.88
N ILE A 117 -16.84 10.48 47.84
CA ILE A 117 -15.61 10.46 47.03
C ILE A 117 -15.91 10.67 45.54
N LEU A 118 -16.97 10.04 45.01
CA LEU A 118 -17.35 10.21 43.61
C LEU A 118 -17.86 11.63 43.32
N LYS A 119 -18.65 12.22 44.24
CA LYS A 119 -19.11 13.61 44.14
C LYS A 119 -17.96 14.61 44.20
N GLU A 120 -17.02 14.43 45.12
CA GLU A 120 -15.83 15.27 45.24
C GLU A 120 -14.98 15.17 43.97
N LYS A 121 -14.74 13.95 43.48
CA LYS A 121 -14.02 13.72 42.22
C LYS A 121 -14.72 14.40 41.03
N GLN A 122 -16.04 14.33 40.95
CA GLN A 122 -16.82 15.03 39.92
C GLN A 122 -16.70 16.55 40.04
N ALA A 123 -16.70 17.10 41.24
CA ALA A 123 -16.52 18.53 41.48
C ALA A 123 -15.14 19.02 41.00
N ARG A 124 -14.07 18.26 41.31
CA ARG A 124 -12.71 18.56 40.82
C ARG A 124 -12.62 18.60 39.30
N TYR A 125 -13.27 17.67 38.59
CA TYR A 125 -13.28 17.70 37.13
C TYR A 125 -14.11 18.85 36.54
N ARG A 126 -15.21 19.25 37.21
CA ARG A 126 -15.96 20.46 36.81
C ARG A 126 -15.11 21.72 36.93
N GLU A 127 -14.41 21.88 38.05
CA GLU A 127 -13.48 22.99 38.26
C GLU A 127 -12.34 22.98 37.24
N ALA A 128 -11.75 21.80 36.97
CA ALA A 128 -10.73 21.65 35.94
C ALA A 128 -11.23 22.04 34.54
N ARG A 129 -12.48 21.70 34.18
CA ARG A 129 -13.11 22.12 32.92
C ARG A 129 -13.25 23.64 32.85
N GLU A 130 -13.68 24.28 33.93
CA GLU A 130 -13.84 25.74 33.97
C GLU A 130 -12.48 26.46 33.88
N ASN A 131 -11.45 25.92 34.55
CA ASN A 131 -10.07 26.39 34.40
C ASN A 131 -9.54 26.25 32.96
N ARG A 132 -9.98 25.24 32.20
CA ARG A 132 -9.66 25.16 30.76
C ARG A 132 -10.43 26.21 29.96
N ARG A 133 -11.69 26.48 30.31
CA ARG A 133 -12.51 27.51 29.65
C ARG A 133 -11.90 28.90 29.79
N THR A 134 -11.35 29.25 30.96
CA THR A 134 -10.70 30.55 31.17
C THR A 134 -9.39 30.72 30.40
N LYS A 135 -8.74 29.62 29.97
CA LYS A 135 -7.53 29.66 29.12
C LYS A 135 -7.82 29.93 27.64
N ILE A 136 -9.06 29.82 27.19
CA ILE A 136 -9.43 29.98 25.78
C ILE A 136 -9.28 31.45 25.38
N ASP A 137 -8.14 31.76 24.76
CA ASP A 137 -7.83 33.08 24.22
C ASP A 137 -8.15 33.18 22.71
N ALA A 138 -7.76 34.29 22.08
CA ALA A 138 -7.96 34.51 20.65
C ALA A 138 -7.23 33.47 19.76
N SER A 139 -6.10 32.92 20.22
CA SER A 139 -5.33 31.90 19.50
C SER A 139 -6.09 30.57 19.47
N TYR A 140 -6.70 30.19 20.59
CA TYR A 140 -7.59 29.02 20.66
C TYR A 140 -8.83 29.22 19.76
N LYS A 141 -9.49 30.37 19.85
CA LYS A 141 -10.70 30.67 19.07
C LYS A 141 -10.45 30.61 17.56
N TYR A 142 -9.29 31.04 17.09
CA TYR A 142 -8.91 30.89 15.69
C TYR A 142 -8.94 29.43 15.23
N ILE A 143 -8.36 28.51 16.01
CA ILE A 143 -8.41 27.07 15.71
C ILE A 143 -9.86 26.58 15.71
N PHE A 144 -10.68 27.03 16.66
CA PHE A 144 -12.08 26.59 16.78
C PHE A 144 -12.93 27.06 15.60
N GLU A 145 -12.69 28.27 15.09
CA GLU A 145 -13.33 28.80 13.89
C GLU A 145 -12.98 27.96 12.65
N VAL A 146 -11.70 27.59 12.48
CA VAL A 146 -11.27 26.71 11.37
C VAL A 146 -11.96 25.34 11.47
N LEU A 147 -12.04 24.76 12.68
CA LEU A 147 -12.74 23.49 12.91
C LEU A 147 -14.24 23.61 12.64
N SER A 148 -14.88 24.68 13.11
CA SER A 148 -16.30 24.98 12.90
C SER A 148 -16.64 25.03 11.42
N ILE A 149 -15.87 25.81 10.64
CA ILE A 149 -16.05 25.92 9.19
C ILE A 149 -15.84 24.57 8.51
N ARG A 150 -14.79 23.83 8.87
CA ARG A 150 -14.46 22.57 8.19
C ARG A 150 -15.47 21.46 8.48
N LEU A 151 -16.00 21.41 9.70
CA LEU A 151 -16.93 20.36 10.14
C LEU A 151 -18.40 20.75 9.97
N GLY A 152 -18.71 22.01 9.66
CA GLY A 152 -20.08 22.51 9.59
C GLY A 152 -20.78 22.55 10.96
N LEU A 153 -20.01 22.64 12.04
CA LEU A 153 -20.51 22.73 13.41
C LEU A 153 -20.52 24.18 13.87
N ASP A 154 -21.46 24.57 14.73
CA ASP A 154 -21.41 25.89 15.36
C ASP A 154 -20.22 25.99 16.34
N LEU A 155 -19.74 27.22 16.57
CA LEU A 155 -18.56 27.48 17.39
C LEU A 155 -18.75 27.02 18.84
N THR A 156 -19.97 27.12 19.38
CA THR A 156 -20.29 26.69 20.75
C THR A 156 -20.18 25.18 20.88
N THR A 157 -20.67 24.42 19.91
CA THR A 157 -20.51 22.97 19.86
C THR A 157 -19.04 22.57 19.77
N VAL A 158 -18.24 23.24 18.93
CA VAL A 158 -16.80 22.96 18.84
C VAL A 158 -16.09 23.21 20.17
N GLU A 159 -16.37 24.34 20.82
CA GLU A 159 -15.81 24.66 22.12
C GLU A 159 -16.16 23.61 23.18
N GLU A 160 -17.43 23.19 23.25
CA GLU A 160 -17.87 22.17 24.21
C GLU A 160 -17.21 20.81 23.97
N LEU A 161 -17.05 20.40 22.71
CA LEU A 161 -16.36 19.16 22.34
C LEU A 161 -14.86 19.21 22.63
N ILE A 162 -14.22 20.37 22.50
CA ILE A 162 -12.80 20.54 22.86
C ILE A 162 -12.62 20.56 24.37
N LEU A 163 -13.53 21.20 25.11
CA LEU A 163 -13.51 21.19 26.58
C LEU A 163 -13.72 19.79 27.19
N ASP A 164 -14.29 18.85 26.42
CA ASP A 164 -14.39 17.45 26.82
C ASP A 164 -13.03 16.73 26.87
N VAL A 165 -11.99 17.31 26.25
CA VAL A 165 -10.62 16.80 26.30
C VAL A 165 -10.00 17.07 27.68
N PRO A 166 -9.32 16.09 28.30
CA PRO A 166 -8.86 16.20 29.68
C PRO A 166 -7.69 17.19 29.90
N SER A 167 -6.95 17.55 28.86
CA SER A 167 -5.79 18.46 28.96
C SER A 167 -5.66 19.36 27.73
N PHE A 168 -5.23 20.61 27.94
CA PHE A 168 -4.92 21.58 26.89
C PHE A 168 -3.39 21.77 26.71
N GLU A 169 -2.56 20.96 27.37
CA GLU A 169 -1.09 21.05 27.26
C GLU A 169 -0.58 20.95 25.82
N GLU A 170 -1.29 20.20 24.96
CA GLU A 170 -0.96 20.08 23.54
C GLU A 170 -1.18 21.39 22.77
N PHE A 171 -2.23 22.15 23.11
CA PHE A 171 -2.44 23.49 22.56
C PHE A 171 -1.38 24.46 23.07
N ASP A 172 -1.16 24.47 24.39
CA ASP A 172 -0.15 25.32 25.04
C ASP A 172 1.25 25.05 24.43
N SER A 173 1.62 23.78 24.25
CA SER A 173 2.85 23.35 23.58
C SER A 173 2.91 23.82 22.13
N PHE A 174 1.84 23.69 21.36
CA PHE A 174 1.82 24.11 19.97
C PHE A 174 2.03 25.63 19.81
N PHE A 175 1.39 26.44 20.67
CA PHE A 175 1.54 27.90 20.66
C PHE A 175 2.89 28.39 21.19
N ALA A 176 3.51 27.63 22.11
CA ALA A 176 4.75 28.00 22.76
C ALA A 176 5.96 28.14 21.81
N LYS A 177 6.95 28.93 22.25
CA LYS A 177 8.28 28.97 21.63
C LYS A 177 8.99 27.65 21.89
N ARG A 178 9.59 27.08 20.84
CA ARG A 178 10.24 25.75 20.82
C ARG A 178 9.33 24.58 21.19
N GLY A 179 8.01 24.79 21.20
CA GLY A 179 7.05 23.73 21.42
C GLY A 179 6.74 22.94 20.16
N SER A 180 5.60 22.23 20.17
CA SER A 180 5.21 21.31 19.10
C SER A 180 5.05 22.03 17.75
N LYS A 181 5.51 21.39 16.68
CA LYS A 181 5.30 21.87 15.31
C LYS A 181 3.96 21.45 14.72
N ALA A 182 3.24 20.53 15.37
CA ALA A 182 1.98 20.01 14.88
C ALA A 182 0.99 19.82 16.02
N LEU A 183 -0.25 20.25 15.80
CA LEU A 183 -1.40 19.95 16.64
C LEU A 183 -2.38 19.10 15.83
N LYS A 184 -2.71 17.91 16.31
CA LYS A 184 -3.61 16.98 15.63
C LYS A 184 -4.89 16.84 16.44
N ILE A 185 -6.03 16.92 15.77
CA ILE A 185 -7.36 16.81 16.37
C ILE A 185 -8.13 15.78 15.56
N PHE A 186 -8.46 14.65 16.18
CA PHE A 186 -9.24 13.60 15.54
C PHE A 186 -10.72 13.79 15.86
N TYR A 187 -11.57 13.73 14.85
CA TYR A 187 -13.02 13.85 14.95
C TYR A 187 -13.68 12.59 14.41
N GLN A 188 -14.22 11.77 15.31
CA GLN A 188 -14.87 10.51 14.98
C GLN A 188 -15.83 10.07 16.08
N GLU A 189 -16.63 9.06 15.78
CA GLU A 189 -17.49 8.41 16.77
C GLU A 189 -16.63 7.64 17.79
N GLY A 190 -16.94 7.84 19.07
CA GLY A 190 -16.22 7.22 20.18
C GLY A 190 -17.12 6.98 21.38
N ASP A 191 -16.55 6.37 22.42
CA ASP A 191 -17.24 6.25 23.70
C ASP A 191 -17.52 7.64 24.28
N VAL A 192 -18.69 7.76 24.90
CA VAL A 192 -19.07 8.97 25.62
C VAL A 192 -17.95 9.37 26.58
N PRO A 193 -17.52 10.65 26.59
CA PRO A 193 -16.53 11.15 27.54
C PRO A 193 -16.90 10.78 28.97
N GLY A 194 -15.93 10.28 29.74
CA GLY A 194 -16.16 9.90 31.12
C GLY A 194 -16.24 11.12 32.04
N MET A 195 -16.27 10.87 33.34
CA MET A 195 -16.35 11.94 34.35
C MET A 195 -15.21 12.96 34.28
N GLU A 196 -14.06 12.57 33.70
CA GLU A 196 -12.87 13.40 33.50
C GLU A 196 -13.10 14.62 32.58
N CYS A 197 -14.14 14.58 31.73
CA CYS A 197 -14.49 15.71 30.88
C CYS A 197 -15.06 16.90 31.67
N GLY A 198 -15.49 16.67 32.92
CA GLY A 198 -16.01 17.70 33.81
C GLY A 198 -17.48 18.07 33.57
N ARG A 199 -18.23 17.37 32.71
CA ARG A 199 -19.69 17.54 32.57
C ARG A 199 -20.43 16.20 32.65
N THR A 200 -21.73 16.27 32.92
CA THR A 200 -22.61 15.10 32.89
C THR A 200 -23.46 15.19 31.63
N ILE A 201 -23.43 14.15 30.79
CA ILE A 201 -24.18 14.11 29.54
C ILE A 201 -25.49 13.35 29.80
N PRO A 202 -26.66 14.01 29.76
CA PRO A 202 -27.94 13.38 30.09
C PRO A 202 -28.36 12.38 29.01
N GLY A 203 -29.06 11.30 29.42
CA GLY A 203 -29.62 10.32 28.48
C GLY A 203 -28.64 9.26 27.97
N VAL A 204 -27.41 9.21 28.49
CA VAL A 204 -26.39 8.26 28.06
C VAL A 204 -26.57 6.92 28.77
N THR A 205 -26.74 5.85 27.99
CA THR A 205 -26.72 4.47 28.49
C THR A 205 -25.31 3.89 28.37
N LYS A 206 -24.99 2.86 29.16
CA LYS A 206 -23.68 2.20 29.10
C LYS A 206 -23.43 1.65 27.69
N GLY A 207 -22.38 2.13 27.04
CA GLY A 207 -22.04 1.75 25.66
C GLY A 207 -22.63 2.64 24.57
N SER A 208 -23.31 3.75 24.91
CA SER A 208 -23.66 4.76 23.91
C SER A 208 -22.39 5.34 23.27
N LYS A 209 -22.51 5.73 22.00
CA LYS A 209 -21.44 6.35 21.22
C LYS A 209 -21.84 7.77 20.83
N MET A 210 -20.85 8.64 20.64
CA MET A 210 -21.06 10.00 20.14
C MET A 210 -19.83 10.52 19.39
N MET A 211 -20.03 11.52 18.55
CA MET A 211 -18.95 12.27 17.92
C MET A 211 -18.16 13.05 18.98
N ARG A 212 -16.83 12.95 18.95
CA ARG A 212 -15.96 13.66 19.89
C ARG A 212 -14.62 14.04 19.27
N PHE A 213 -13.94 14.97 19.93
CA PHE A 213 -12.55 15.29 19.61
C PHE A 213 -11.56 14.49 20.45
N TYR A 214 -10.45 14.10 19.83
CA TYR A 214 -9.24 13.61 20.48
C TYR A 214 -8.08 14.51 20.08
N VAL A 215 -7.36 15.09 21.05
CA VAL A 215 -6.27 16.04 20.78
C VAL A 215 -4.94 15.35 21.03
N ASN A 216 -4.13 15.24 19.97
CA ASN A 216 -2.82 14.56 19.88
C ASN A 216 -2.77 13.12 20.44
N ASN A 217 -3.92 12.56 20.82
CA ASN A 217 -4.09 11.19 21.24
C ASN A 217 -4.71 10.41 20.08
N THR A 218 -3.88 9.64 19.38
CA THR A 218 -4.34 8.85 18.24
C THR A 218 -5.21 7.71 18.75
N PRO A 219 -6.50 7.62 18.35
CA PRO A 219 -7.33 6.49 18.74
C PRO A 219 -6.79 5.19 18.13
N ASP A 220 -7.03 4.04 18.80
CA ASP A 220 -6.57 2.71 18.36
C ASP A 220 -6.96 2.40 16.91
N LYS A 221 -8.12 2.93 16.47
CA LYS A 221 -8.58 2.91 15.09
C LYS A 221 -9.01 4.31 14.68
N LEU A 222 -8.37 4.85 13.65
CA LEU A 222 -8.78 6.10 13.02
C LEU A 222 -9.81 5.80 11.92
N VAL A 223 -11.05 6.23 12.13
CA VAL A 223 -12.20 5.97 11.25
C VAL A 223 -12.98 7.23 10.89
N GLY A 224 -12.48 8.41 11.27
CA GLY A 224 -13.08 9.69 10.93
C GLY A 224 -12.06 10.66 10.36
N LEU A 225 -12.12 11.91 10.80
CA LEU A 225 -11.27 12.98 10.27
C LEU A 225 -10.08 13.23 11.21
N CYS A 226 -8.89 13.38 10.65
CA CYS A 226 -7.74 13.93 11.34
C CYS A 226 -7.52 15.37 10.83
N LEU A 227 -7.87 16.34 11.66
CA LEU A 227 -7.70 17.76 11.42
C LEU A 227 -6.39 18.19 12.06
N PHE A 228 -5.43 18.66 11.28
CA PHE A 228 -4.11 18.98 11.84
C PHE A 228 -3.60 20.33 11.39
N PHE A 229 -2.95 21.01 12.34
CA PHE A 229 -2.38 22.33 12.21
C PHE A 229 -0.87 22.20 12.32
N VAL A 230 -0.13 22.79 11.37
CA VAL A 230 1.32 22.68 11.28
C VAL A 230 1.93 24.07 11.21
N ARG A 231 3.05 24.26 11.91
CA ARG A 231 3.89 25.45 11.82
C ARG A 231 5.27 25.07 11.31
N LEU A 232 5.81 25.83 10.35
CA LEU A 232 7.12 25.52 9.74
C LEU A 232 8.29 25.80 10.71
N LYS A 233 8.20 26.91 11.44
CA LYS A 233 9.21 27.38 12.40
C LYS A 233 8.64 27.43 13.80
N ASN A 234 9.40 26.98 14.80
CA ASN A 234 9.03 27.02 16.21
C ASN A 234 9.90 27.96 17.06
N ASP A 235 10.69 28.86 16.45
CA ASP A 235 11.62 29.73 17.17
C ASP A 235 10.95 30.88 17.95
N LYS A 236 9.65 31.13 17.68
CA LYS A 236 8.85 32.20 18.27
C LYS A 236 7.55 31.64 18.85
N HIS A 237 6.92 32.37 19.75
CA HIS A 237 5.55 32.07 20.17
C HIS A 237 4.57 32.46 19.05
N ILE A 238 3.49 31.68 18.85
CA ILE A 238 2.44 32.04 17.89
C ILE A 238 1.64 33.21 18.44
N LYS A 239 1.56 34.32 17.71
CA LYS A 239 0.77 35.48 18.15
C LYS A 239 -0.62 35.40 17.53
N ALA A 240 -1.67 35.65 18.31
CA ALA A 240 -3.05 35.64 17.83
C ALA A 240 -3.27 36.52 16.58
N LYS A 241 -2.55 37.63 16.43
CA LYS A 241 -2.67 38.52 15.26
C LYS A 241 -2.05 37.96 13.97
N SER A 242 -1.00 37.15 14.06
CA SER A 242 -0.27 36.58 12.90
C SER A 242 -0.54 35.08 12.72
N ILE A 243 -1.46 34.52 13.50
CA ILE A 243 -1.70 33.07 13.56
C ILE A 243 -2.02 32.45 12.19
N HIS A 244 -2.71 33.19 11.33
CA HIS A 244 -3.07 32.78 9.98
C HIS A 244 -1.90 32.73 9.00
N GLU A 245 -0.82 33.47 9.27
CA GLU A 245 0.42 33.43 8.48
C GLU A 245 1.37 32.34 9.01
N ASP A 246 1.32 32.07 10.31
CA ASP A 246 2.24 31.16 11.02
C ASP A 246 1.81 29.68 10.97
N ILE A 247 0.52 29.40 10.70
CA ILE A 247 -0.08 28.07 10.78
C ILE A 247 -0.71 27.65 9.45
N PHE A 248 -0.41 26.42 9.04
CA PHE A 248 -1.04 25.72 7.93
C PHE A 248 -2.04 24.70 8.47
N PHE A 249 -3.23 24.66 7.88
CA PHE A 249 -4.27 23.70 8.22
C PHE A 249 -4.44 22.67 7.12
N CYS A 250 -4.60 21.40 7.50
CA CYS A 250 -4.92 20.34 6.56
C CYS A 250 -5.81 19.27 7.21
N VAL A 251 -6.46 18.48 6.37
CA VAL A 251 -7.36 17.41 6.79
C VAL A 251 -6.96 16.11 6.12
N LEU A 252 -6.78 15.07 6.92
CA LEU A 252 -6.70 13.70 6.47
C LEU A 252 -8.03 13.01 6.77
N ASP A 253 -8.76 12.65 5.72
CA ASP A 253 -10.03 11.94 5.82
C ASP A 253 -9.78 10.43 5.79
N ALA A 254 -10.07 9.74 6.90
CA ALA A 254 -9.89 8.30 7.04
C ALA A 254 -11.24 7.57 7.21
N THR A 255 -12.36 8.20 6.82
CA THR A 255 -13.69 7.59 6.88
C THR A 255 -13.79 6.28 6.07
N GLU A 256 -13.15 6.24 4.90
CA GLU A 256 -13.01 5.02 4.07
C GLU A 256 -11.71 4.23 4.35
N GLY A 257 -11.06 4.49 5.49
CA GLY A 257 -9.80 3.87 5.89
C GLY A 257 -8.56 4.76 5.69
N LEU A 258 -7.60 4.60 6.60
CA LEU A 258 -6.39 5.43 6.67
C LEU A 258 -5.57 5.42 5.37
N LEU A 259 -5.35 4.25 4.77
CA LEU A 259 -4.55 4.13 3.54
C LEU A 259 -5.19 4.87 2.38
N ARG A 260 -6.52 4.75 2.21
CA ARG A 260 -7.28 5.46 1.20
C ARG A 260 -7.26 6.96 1.43
N GLY A 261 -7.36 7.40 2.70
CA GLY A 261 -7.16 8.78 3.11
C GLY A 261 -5.80 9.35 2.71
N VAL A 262 -4.72 8.63 3.04
CA VAL A 262 -3.34 9.05 2.71
C VAL A 262 -3.13 9.11 1.19
N LYS A 263 -3.61 8.10 0.45
CA LYS A 263 -3.57 8.10 -1.02
C LYS A 263 -4.28 9.32 -1.59
N ASN A 264 -5.53 9.55 -1.19
CA ASN A 264 -6.33 10.69 -1.66
C ASN A 264 -5.64 12.03 -1.37
N MET A 265 -5.05 12.17 -0.19
CA MET A 265 -4.34 13.38 0.20
C MET A 265 -3.09 13.62 -0.68
N LEU A 266 -2.28 12.59 -0.91
CA LEU A 266 -1.11 12.66 -1.78
C LEU A 266 -1.49 12.94 -3.23
N GLU A 267 -2.47 12.22 -3.76
CA GLU A 267 -2.90 12.31 -5.16
C GLU A 267 -3.64 13.60 -5.49
N LYS A 268 -4.58 14.03 -4.63
CA LYS A 268 -5.48 15.16 -4.93
C LYS A 268 -4.96 16.51 -4.45
N ILE A 269 -4.09 16.53 -3.44
CA ILE A 269 -3.58 17.77 -2.84
C ILE A 269 -2.09 17.95 -3.15
N PHE A 270 -1.25 17.01 -2.74
CA PHE A 270 0.20 17.20 -2.82
C PHE A 270 0.74 17.11 -4.24
N ILE A 271 0.30 16.15 -5.07
CA ILE A 271 0.76 16.04 -6.45
C ILE A 271 0.46 17.32 -7.25
N PRO A 272 -0.79 17.84 -7.29
CA PRO A 272 -1.07 19.10 -7.98
C PRO A 272 -0.26 20.28 -7.43
N ALA A 273 -0.09 20.38 -6.11
CA ALA A 273 0.71 21.44 -5.50
C ALA A 273 2.19 21.38 -5.90
N ILE A 274 2.77 20.17 -5.92
CA ILE A 274 4.16 19.93 -6.35
C ILE A 274 4.32 20.30 -7.83
N LEU A 275 3.37 19.91 -8.69
CA LEU A 275 3.41 20.23 -10.12
C LEU A 275 3.22 21.72 -10.42
N ALA A 276 2.43 22.43 -9.62
CA ALA A 276 2.25 23.88 -9.72
C ALA A 276 3.42 24.68 -9.13
N THR A 277 4.34 24.04 -8.41
CA THR A 277 5.48 24.72 -7.79
C THR A 277 6.53 25.05 -8.83
N ASN A 278 6.66 26.33 -9.17
CA ASN A 278 7.66 26.81 -10.13
C ASN A 278 9.06 26.96 -9.50
N ASN A 279 9.12 27.33 -8.21
CA ASN A 279 10.37 27.59 -7.51
C ASN A 279 10.80 26.39 -6.65
N TRP A 280 11.70 25.57 -7.20
CA TRP A 280 12.34 24.47 -6.48
C TRP A 280 13.69 24.86 -5.86
N GLY A 281 13.93 26.17 -5.69
CA GLY A 281 15.21 26.69 -5.23
C GLY A 281 16.34 26.35 -6.20
N VAL A 282 17.38 25.70 -5.68
CA VAL A 282 18.62 25.36 -6.41
C VAL A 282 18.34 24.51 -7.65
N LEU A 283 17.28 23.69 -7.64
CA LEU A 283 16.89 22.81 -8.74
C LEU A 283 16.09 23.54 -9.85
N SER A 284 16.24 24.85 -10.04
CA SER A 284 15.46 25.58 -11.06
C SER A 284 16.33 26.21 -12.14
N GLN A 285 17.61 25.85 -12.22
CA GLN A 285 18.60 26.60 -12.99
C GLN A 285 19.07 25.86 -14.26
N ASN A 286 19.01 24.53 -14.31
CA ASN A 286 19.54 23.72 -15.41
C ASN A 286 18.53 22.70 -15.99
N LYS A 287 18.77 22.24 -17.23
CA LYS A 287 17.98 21.16 -17.88
C LYS A 287 18.02 19.84 -17.11
N GLN A 288 19.12 19.56 -16.39
CA GLN A 288 19.24 18.39 -15.53
C GLN A 288 18.28 18.46 -14.32
N ASP A 289 18.02 19.66 -13.80
CA ASP A 289 17.14 19.85 -12.65
C ASP A 289 15.67 19.53 -12.99
N THR A 290 15.27 19.73 -14.26
CA THR A 290 13.94 19.32 -14.76
C THR A 290 13.77 17.81 -14.70
N LYS A 291 14.83 17.05 -15.00
CA LYS A 291 14.83 15.58 -14.91
C LYS A 291 14.71 15.12 -13.45
N ASP A 292 15.41 15.77 -12.53
CA ASP A 292 15.33 15.43 -11.09
C ASP A 292 13.94 15.73 -10.49
N LYS A 293 13.29 16.83 -10.90
CA LYS A 293 11.88 17.11 -10.55
C LYS A 293 10.95 16.02 -11.05
N GLN A 294 11.11 15.60 -12.31
CA GLN A 294 10.30 14.52 -12.87
C GLN A 294 10.52 13.20 -12.13
N ASN A 295 11.78 12.85 -11.82
CA ASN A 295 12.12 11.65 -11.06
C ASN A 295 11.47 11.66 -9.66
N PHE A 296 11.44 12.80 -9.00
CA PHE A 296 10.78 12.96 -7.70
C PHE A 296 9.26 12.78 -7.80
N VAL A 297 8.61 13.44 -8.77
CA VAL A 297 7.16 13.29 -9.01
C VAL A 297 6.82 11.83 -9.34
N GLU A 298 7.62 11.18 -10.18
CA GLU A 298 7.43 9.78 -10.52
C GLU A 298 7.61 8.87 -9.31
N SER A 299 8.58 9.16 -8.44
CA SER A 299 8.76 8.40 -7.20
C SER A 299 7.52 8.45 -6.32
N ILE A 300 6.86 9.61 -6.23
CA ILE A 300 5.58 9.74 -5.51
C ILE A 300 4.47 8.97 -6.23
N ARG A 301 4.39 9.03 -7.56
CA ARG A 301 3.40 8.25 -8.33
C ARG A 301 3.60 6.75 -8.15
N ARG A 302 4.82 6.25 -8.16
CA ARG A 302 5.14 4.84 -7.88
C ARG A 302 4.70 4.44 -6.47
N TYR A 303 4.91 5.33 -5.48
CA TYR A 303 4.41 5.10 -4.12
C TYR A 303 2.88 5.07 -4.05
N LEU A 304 2.19 5.95 -4.79
CA LEU A 304 0.72 5.93 -4.92
C LEU A 304 0.22 4.63 -5.56
N SER A 305 0.87 4.14 -6.61
CA SER A 305 0.55 2.84 -7.23
C SER A 305 0.73 1.68 -6.25
N PHE A 306 1.82 1.69 -5.48
CA PHE A 306 2.05 0.70 -4.42
C PHE A 306 0.97 0.76 -3.32
N LEU A 307 0.59 1.97 -2.88
CA LEU A 307 -0.50 2.15 -1.92
C LEU A 307 -1.82 1.62 -2.48
N GLU A 308 -2.11 1.88 -3.75
CA GLU A 308 -3.30 1.36 -4.41
C GLU A 308 -3.31 -0.18 -4.46
N GLY A 309 -2.20 -0.79 -4.86
CA GLY A 309 -2.05 -2.25 -4.84
C GLY A 309 -2.23 -2.82 -3.43
N THR A 310 -1.76 -2.11 -2.40
CA THR A 310 -1.94 -2.49 -0.99
C THR A 310 -3.39 -2.36 -0.54
N ILE A 311 -4.08 -1.27 -0.91
CA ILE A 311 -5.51 -1.06 -0.63
C ILE A 311 -6.32 -2.17 -1.26
N ILE A 312 -6.10 -2.47 -2.55
CA ILE A 312 -6.78 -3.55 -3.27
C ILE A 312 -6.51 -4.91 -2.60
N SER A 313 -5.27 -5.16 -2.16
CA SER A 313 -4.91 -6.41 -1.46
C SER A 313 -5.67 -6.55 -0.13
N ILE A 314 -5.80 -5.46 0.63
CA ILE A 314 -6.53 -5.44 1.91
C ILE A 314 -8.04 -5.53 1.69
N GLU A 315 -8.61 -4.74 0.77
CA GLU A 315 -10.03 -4.80 0.41
C GLU A 315 -10.41 -6.16 -0.20
N GLY A 316 -9.47 -6.83 -0.85
CA GLY A 316 -9.61 -8.20 -1.35
C GLY A 316 -9.67 -9.27 -0.25
N THR A 317 -9.42 -8.91 1.01
CA THR A 317 -9.51 -9.83 2.15
C THR A 317 -10.98 -10.18 2.41
N VAL A 318 -11.32 -11.46 2.24
CA VAL A 318 -12.69 -11.93 2.41
C VAL A 318 -12.92 -12.24 3.89
N GLU A 319 -13.90 -11.60 4.54
CA GLU A 319 -14.46 -12.07 5.82
C GLU A 319 -15.67 -12.97 5.54
N LEU A 320 -15.64 -14.21 6.06
CA LEU A 320 -16.78 -15.12 6.04
C LEU A 320 -17.93 -14.51 6.86
N LYS A 321 -19.17 -14.75 6.42
CA LYS A 321 -20.36 -14.17 7.08
C LYS A 321 -20.37 -14.54 8.57
N LYS A 322 -20.39 -13.52 9.43
CA LYS A 322 -20.57 -13.68 10.88
C LYS A 322 -21.99 -14.14 11.17
N ILE A 323 -22.11 -15.21 11.95
CA ILE A 323 -23.40 -15.80 12.32
C ILE A 323 -23.75 -15.34 13.73
N HIS A 324 -24.80 -14.52 13.85
CA HIS A 324 -25.18 -13.90 15.12
C HIS A 324 -26.24 -14.68 15.91
N HIS A 325 -26.95 -15.60 15.26
CA HIS A 325 -28.03 -16.38 15.89
C HIS A 325 -27.53 -17.65 16.61
N ILE A 326 -26.30 -18.09 16.33
CA ILE A 326 -25.65 -19.21 17.02
C ILE A 326 -24.57 -18.65 17.94
N ASN A 327 -24.60 -19.04 19.21
CA ASN A 327 -23.59 -18.65 20.19
C ASN A 327 -22.49 -19.70 20.26
N PHE A 328 -21.48 -19.59 19.39
CA PHE A 328 -20.35 -20.53 19.34
C PHE A 328 -19.53 -20.56 20.64
N SER A 329 -19.60 -19.51 21.47
CA SER A 329 -18.93 -19.47 22.77
C SER A 329 -19.51 -20.46 23.78
N LYS A 330 -20.75 -20.94 23.56
CA LYS A 330 -21.41 -21.98 24.36
C LYS A 330 -21.28 -23.39 23.77
N LEU A 331 -20.48 -23.55 22.72
CA LEU A 331 -20.29 -24.80 21.99
C LEU A 331 -18.79 -25.15 21.97
N GLN A 332 -18.16 -25.12 23.15
CA GLN A 332 -16.72 -25.34 23.28
C GLN A 332 -16.39 -26.60 24.08
N SER A 333 -17.28 -27.07 24.95
CA SER A 333 -17.07 -28.31 25.68
C SER A 333 -17.54 -29.54 24.89
N PHE A 334 -16.96 -30.69 25.21
CA PHE A 334 -17.31 -31.97 24.58
C PHE A 334 -18.79 -32.36 24.80
N GLU A 335 -19.32 -32.10 26.00
CA GLU A 335 -20.71 -32.40 26.35
C GLU A 335 -21.70 -31.55 25.54
N GLU A 336 -21.41 -30.25 25.38
CA GLU A 336 -22.24 -29.32 24.58
C GLU A 336 -22.21 -29.69 23.10
N VAL A 337 -21.04 -30.07 22.57
CA VAL A 337 -20.87 -30.49 21.17
C VAL A 337 -21.66 -31.78 20.88
N THR A 338 -21.65 -32.73 21.81
CA THR A 338 -22.39 -33.99 21.67
C THR A 338 -23.90 -33.74 21.74
N ALA A 339 -24.35 -32.95 22.71
CA ALA A 339 -25.77 -32.58 22.84
C ALA A 339 -26.29 -31.78 21.63
N ALA A 340 -25.44 -30.94 21.03
CA ALA A 340 -25.76 -30.22 19.80
C ALA A 340 -25.85 -31.16 18.58
N ALA A 341 -25.02 -32.21 18.54
CA ALA A 341 -25.02 -33.19 17.46
C ALA A 341 -26.24 -34.11 17.49
N ASP A 342 -26.76 -34.42 18.68
CA ASP A 342 -27.98 -35.21 18.86
C ASP A 342 -29.27 -34.41 18.58
N ASN A 343 -29.17 -33.08 18.41
CA ASN A 343 -30.30 -32.21 18.11
C ASN A 343 -30.45 -31.98 16.59
N PRO A 344 -31.51 -32.53 15.94
CA PRO A 344 -31.69 -32.41 14.50
C PRO A 344 -31.92 -30.97 14.03
N ASP A 345 -32.58 -30.12 14.83
CA ASP A 345 -32.81 -28.70 14.46
C ASP A 345 -31.50 -27.91 14.47
N MET A 346 -30.61 -28.21 15.42
CA MET A 346 -29.30 -27.59 15.50
C MET A 346 -28.41 -28.02 14.33
N ILE A 347 -28.43 -29.30 13.97
CA ILE A 347 -27.74 -29.82 12.78
C ILE A 347 -28.20 -29.07 11.52
N HIS A 348 -29.50 -28.94 11.29
CA HIS A 348 -30.01 -28.20 10.11
C HIS A 348 -29.54 -26.74 10.09
N GLN A 349 -29.53 -26.04 11.23
CA GLN A 349 -29.02 -24.66 11.30
C GLN A 349 -27.53 -24.57 10.98
N LEU A 350 -26.73 -25.52 11.49
CA LEU A 350 -25.30 -25.58 11.22
C LEU A 350 -25.00 -25.94 9.76
N GLU A 351 -25.83 -26.79 9.13
CA GLU A 351 -25.77 -27.09 7.70
C GLU A 351 -26.04 -25.84 6.85
N GLU A 352 -27.05 -25.03 7.21
CA GLU A 352 -27.31 -23.75 6.54
C GLU A 352 -26.12 -22.79 6.64
N VAL A 353 -25.52 -22.69 7.82
CA VAL A 353 -24.31 -21.88 8.05
C VAL A 353 -23.14 -22.37 7.18
N LEU A 354 -22.88 -23.67 7.18
CA LEU A 354 -21.83 -24.28 6.36
C LEU A 354 -22.07 -24.01 4.87
N MET A 355 -23.33 -24.08 4.41
CA MET A 355 -23.70 -23.77 3.03
C MET A 355 -23.50 -22.30 2.66
N ILE A 356 -23.74 -21.36 3.59
CA ILE A 356 -23.46 -19.95 3.38
C ILE A 356 -21.96 -19.74 3.14
N TRP A 357 -21.11 -20.28 4.03
CA TRP A 357 -19.66 -20.18 3.89
C TRP A 357 -19.17 -20.89 2.62
N HIS A 358 -19.72 -22.06 2.30
CA HIS A 358 -19.41 -22.80 1.09
C HIS A 358 -19.64 -21.95 -0.16
N ARG A 359 -20.84 -21.38 -0.30
CA ARG A 359 -21.20 -20.54 -1.46
C ARG A 359 -20.32 -19.28 -1.57
N GLN A 360 -19.89 -18.72 -0.44
CA GLN A 360 -18.98 -17.57 -0.43
C GLN A 360 -17.59 -17.94 -0.94
N ILE A 361 -17.00 -19.01 -0.40
CA ILE A 361 -15.66 -19.47 -0.79
C ILE A 361 -15.67 -19.95 -2.25
N GLU A 362 -16.72 -20.66 -2.67
CA GLU A 362 -16.87 -21.12 -4.04
C GLU A 362 -16.96 -19.96 -5.03
N ARG A 363 -17.72 -18.90 -4.71
CA ARG A 363 -17.74 -17.69 -5.52
C ARG A 363 -16.36 -17.07 -5.67
N VAL A 364 -15.61 -16.97 -4.57
CA VAL A 364 -14.24 -16.44 -4.57
C VAL A 364 -13.32 -17.28 -5.46
N LEU A 365 -13.43 -18.60 -5.42
CA LEU A 365 -12.68 -19.51 -6.29
C LEU A 365 -13.05 -19.32 -7.77
N ILE A 366 -14.34 -19.23 -8.10
CA ILE A 366 -14.80 -19.02 -9.48
C ILE A 366 -14.29 -17.67 -10.03
N GLU A 367 -14.44 -16.59 -9.25
CA GLU A 367 -13.93 -15.26 -9.62
C GLU A 367 -12.42 -15.26 -9.87
N SER A 368 -11.66 -16.05 -9.10
CA SER A 368 -10.20 -16.14 -9.25
C SER A 368 -9.75 -16.88 -10.51
N GLN A 369 -10.56 -17.80 -11.02
CA GLN A 369 -10.28 -18.61 -12.20
C GLN A 369 -10.73 -17.92 -13.50
N GLN A 370 -11.52 -16.85 -13.38
CA GLN A 370 -12.04 -16.15 -14.54
C GLN A 370 -10.94 -15.36 -15.26
N MET A 371 -10.95 -15.43 -16.59
CA MET A 371 -10.06 -14.63 -17.44
C MET A 371 -10.22 -13.13 -17.15
N ARG A 372 -9.13 -12.50 -16.71
CA ARG A 372 -9.11 -11.09 -16.35
C ARG A 372 -9.16 -10.22 -17.61
N LYS A 373 -10.07 -9.23 -17.63
CA LYS A 373 -10.01 -8.10 -18.57
C LYS A 373 -9.03 -7.08 -18.01
N GLU A 374 -7.77 -7.19 -18.40
CA GLU A 374 -6.75 -6.23 -17.99
C GLU A 374 -6.69 -5.05 -18.95
N ALA A 375 -6.24 -3.89 -18.46
CA ALA A 375 -5.99 -2.74 -19.31
C ALA A 375 -4.86 -3.05 -20.31
N ASP A 376 -5.00 -2.59 -21.55
CA ASP A 376 -4.06 -2.83 -22.64
C ASP A 376 -2.64 -2.32 -22.36
N ASN A 377 -2.45 -1.45 -21.35
CA ASN A 377 -1.18 -0.89 -20.92
C ASN A 377 -0.64 -1.46 -19.61
N SER A 378 -1.18 -2.57 -19.11
CA SER A 378 -0.71 -3.17 -17.85
C SER A 378 0.73 -3.69 -17.97
N GLY A 379 1.57 -3.36 -16.98
CA GLY A 379 2.98 -3.77 -16.89
C GLY A 379 3.21 -5.02 -16.03
N PRO A 380 4.42 -5.62 -16.03
CA PRO A 380 4.70 -6.89 -15.35
C PRO A 380 4.50 -6.84 -13.83
N LEU A 381 4.70 -5.69 -13.18
CA LEU A 381 4.48 -5.55 -11.73
C LEU A 381 3.00 -5.69 -11.33
N THR A 382 2.07 -5.38 -12.25
CA THR A 382 0.63 -5.57 -12.00
C THR A 382 0.27 -7.05 -11.81
N GLU A 383 0.99 -7.94 -12.49
CA GLU A 383 0.82 -9.39 -12.33
C GLU A 383 1.29 -9.84 -10.94
N LEU A 384 2.43 -9.33 -10.49
CA LEU A 384 2.93 -9.60 -9.13
C LEU A 384 1.96 -9.11 -8.06
N GLU A 385 1.44 -7.90 -8.19
CA GLU A 385 0.44 -7.34 -7.28
C GLU A 385 -0.84 -8.18 -7.24
N HIS A 386 -1.31 -8.64 -8.40
CA HIS A 386 -2.46 -9.54 -8.49
C HIS A 386 -2.23 -10.82 -7.66
N TRP A 387 -1.09 -11.49 -7.85
CA TRP A 387 -0.80 -12.72 -7.10
C TRP A 387 -0.59 -12.48 -5.61
N LYS A 388 -0.04 -11.31 -5.21
CA LYS A 388 0.05 -10.90 -3.80
C LYS A 388 -1.35 -10.76 -3.19
N CYS A 389 -2.27 -10.11 -3.89
CA CYS A 389 -3.67 -9.97 -3.48
C CYS A 389 -4.38 -11.34 -3.37
N MET A 390 -4.22 -12.20 -4.38
CA MET A 390 -4.80 -13.55 -4.35
C MET A 390 -4.28 -14.38 -3.18
N SER A 391 -2.98 -14.32 -2.92
CA SER A 391 -2.36 -14.98 -1.77
C SER A 391 -2.94 -14.46 -0.45
N ALA A 392 -3.10 -13.14 -0.28
CA ALA A 392 -3.73 -12.56 0.91
C ALA A 392 -5.20 -13.02 1.07
N LYS A 393 -5.97 -12.98 -0.02
CA LYS A 393 -7.39 -13.38 -0.07
C LYS A 393 -7.58 -14.83 0.37
N PHE A 394 -6.83 -15.76 -0.22
CA PHE A 394 -6.96 -17.19 0.11
C PHE A 394 -6.41 -17.54 1.49
N ASN A 395 -5.29 -16.94 1.91
CA ASN A 395 -4.77 -17.16 3.26
C ASN A 395 -5.77 -16.66 4.32
N SER A 396 -6.42 -15.52 4.12
CA SER A 396 -7.47 -15.04 5.03
C SER A 396 -8.63 -16.03 5.17
N ILE A 397 -9.06 -16.64 4.07
CA ILE A 397 -10.13 -17.66 4.08
C ILE A 397 -9.64 -18.90 4.85
N ILE A 398 -8.42 -19.38 4.57
CA ILE A 398 -7.83 -20.54 5.26
C ILE A 398 -7.75 -20.30 6.77
N GLU A 399 -7.31 -19.12 7.21
CA GLU A 399 -7.24 -18.80 8.64
C GLU A 399 -8.63 -18.79 9.30
N GLN A 400 -9.67 -18.34 8.59
CA GLN A 400 -11.04 -18.38 9.08
C GLN A 400 -11.63 -19.80 9.11
N ILE A 401 -11.32 -20.65 8.12
CA ILE A 401 -11.68 -22.08 8.13
C ILE A 401 -11.02 -22.78 9.32
N LYS A 402 -9.77 -22.41 9.63
CA LYS A 402 -9.05 -22.89 10.82
C LYS A 402 -9.48 -22.20 12.12
N GLY A 403 -10.37 -21.22 12.07
CA GLY A 403 -10.92 -20.53 13.24
C GLY A 403 -11.71 -21.47 14.15
N SER A 404 -11.92 -21.06 15.41
CA SER A 404 -12.68 -21.83 16.39
C SER A 404 -14.10 -22.13 15.90
N ASP A 405 -14.77 -21.11 15.36
CA ASP A 405 -16.20 -21.18 15.04
C ASP A 405 -16.45 -22.18 13.90
N CYS A 406 -15.64 -22.11 12.84
CA CYS A 406 -15.74 -23.03 11.71
C CYS A 406 -15.39 -24.47 12.13
N ARG A 407 -14.32 -24.66 12.94
CA ARG A 407 -13.98 -25.98 13.49
C ARG A 407 -15.09 -26.57 14.36
N THR A 408 -15.74 -25.76 15.19
CA THR A 408 -16.88 -26.21 16.00
C THR A 408 -18.04 -26.68 15.12
N VAL A 409 -18.41 -25.91 14.09
CA VAL A 409 -19.47 -26.30 13.14
C VAL A 409 -19.15 -27.63 12.48
N ILE A 410 -17.93 -27.78 11.93
CA ILE A 410 -17.49 -29.00 11.25
C ILE A 410 -17.50 -30.20 12.21
N ASN A 411 -17.03 -30.03 13.45
CA ASN A 411 -16.99 -31.10 14.44
C ASN A 411 -18.40 -31.59 14.82
N ILE A 412 -19.34 -30.68 15.07
CA ILE A 412 -20.72 -31.05 15.40
C ILE A 412 -21.37 -31.78 14.23
N LEU A 413 -21.23 -31.25 13.00
CA LEU A 413 -21.76 -31.88 11.80
C LEU A 413 -21.14 -33.27 11.53
N ASN A 414 -19.87 -33.47 11.90
CA ASN A 414 -19.18 -34.76 11.80
C ASN A 414 -19.74 -35.80 12.77
N ILE A 415 -20.04 -35.40 14.01
CA ILE A 415 -20.69 -36.29 14.99
C ILE A 415 -22.14 -36.57 14.57
N GLY A 416 -22.86 -35.56 14.08
CA GLY A 416 -24.22 -35.70 13.56
C GLY A 416 -24.32 -36.37 12.18
N HIS A 417 -23.21 -36.88 11.63
CA HIS A 417 -23.15 -37.60 10.36
C HIS A 417 -23.75 -36.85 9.15
N SER A 418 -23.54 -35.53 9.06
CA SER A 418 -24.02 -34.72 7.94
C SER A 418 -23.39 -35.13 6.60
N ASN A 419 -24.21 -35.17 5.55
CA ASN A 419 -23.76 -35.48 4.19
C ASN A 419 -22.96 -34.32 3.55
N LEU A 420 -23.01 -33.11 4.10
CA LEU A 420 -22.35 -31.92 3.55
C LEU A 420 -20.83 -31.91 3.76
N LEU A 421 -20.32 -32.76 4.65
CA LEU A 421 -18.89 -32.79 5.01
C LEU A 421 -17.99 -33.17 3.84
N LYS A 422 -18.43 -34.07 2.96
CA LYS A 422 -17.64 -34.45 1.77
C LYS A 422 -17.44 -33.26 0.84
N MET A 423 -18.53 -32.56 0.54
CA MET A 423 -18.49 -31.34 -0.28
C MET A 423 -17.64 -30.25 0.37
N TRP A 424 -17.71 -30.08 1.69
CA TRP A 424 -16.86 -29.15 2.41
C TRP A 424 -15.37 -29.52 2.33
N GLN A 425 -15.03 -30.80 2.49
CA GLN A 425 -13.65 -31.29 2.36
C GLN A 425 -13.08 -31.04 0.95
N GLU A 426 -13.89 -31.25 -0.09
CA GLU A 426 -13.50 -30.95 -1.47
C GLU A 426 -13.26 -29.44 -1.67
N LEU A 427 -14.11 -28.58 -1.11
CA LEU A 427 -13.92 -27.13 -1.13
C LEU A 427 -12.65 -26.70 -0.37
N ASP A 428 -12.40 -27.27 0.82
CA ASP A 428 -11.22 -27.00 1.64
C ASP A 428 -9.91 -27.41 0.94
N ALA A 429 -9.93 -28.54 0.23
CA ALA A 429 -8.82 -28.96 -0.63
C ALA A 429 -8.59 -27.95 -1.77
N ARG A 430 -9.66 -27.55 -2.49
CA ARG A 430 -9.55 -26.58 -3.60
C ARG A 430 -9.00 -25.23 -3.16
N ILE A 431 -9.45 -24.70 -2.02
CA ILE A 431 -8.96 -23.41 -1.50
C ILE A 431 -7.52 -23.51 -1.03
N THR A 432 -7.13 -24.64 -0.43
CA THR A 432 -5.75 -24.91 -0.02
C THR A 432 -4.82 -24.99 -1.23
N ASP A 433 -5.24 -25.65 -2.29
CA ASP A 433 -4.47 -25.73 -3.54
C ASP A 433 -4.31 -24.35 -4.19
N ALA A 434 -5.38 -23.55 -4.24
CA ALA A 434 -5.34 -22.18 -4.77
C ALA A 434 -4.44 -21.24 -3.93
N ALA A 435 -4.42 -21.42 -2.60
CA ALA A 435 -3.51 -20.69 -1.72
C ALA A 435 -2.04 -21.09 -1.95
N ASN A 436 -1.76 -22.38 -2.13
CA ASN A 436 -0.42 -22.87 -2.44
C ASN A 436 0.06 -22.37 -3.80
N GLU A 437 -0.81 -22.41 -4.82
CA GLU A 437 -0.55 -21.85 -6.14
C GLU A 437 -0.20 -20.36 -6.07
N SER A 438 -1.06 -19.56 -5.44
CA SER A 438 -0.83 -18.11 -5.35
C SER A 438 0.45 -17.77 -4.58
N LYS A 439 0.75 -18.49 -3.50
CA LYS A 439 2.00 -18.35 -2.74
C LYS A 439 3.24 -18.67 -3.58
N ASP A 440 3.21 -19.76 -4.36
CA ASP A 440 4.32 -20.14 -5.24
C ASP A 440 4.50 -19.11 -6.37
N ASN A 441 3.40 -18.65 -6.97
CA ASN A 441 3.43 -17.62 -8.00
C ASN A 441 4.02 -16.31 -7.46
N VAL A 442 3.63 -15.86 -6.26
CA VAL A 442 4.25 -14.68 -5.61
C VAL A 442 5.76 -14.88 -5.42
N LYS A 443 6.19 -16.05 -4.93
CA LYS A 443 7.62 -16.35 -4.70
C LYS A 443 8.43 -16.17 -5.98
N TYR A 444 7.96 -16.71 -7.10
CA TYR A 444 8.66 -16.61 -8.38
C TYR A 444 8.54 -15.22 -9.02
N LEU A 445 7.36 -14.60 -9.02
CA LEU A 445 7.16 -13.28 -9.60
C LEU A 445 7.87 -12.18 -8.81
N CYS A 446 8.09 -12.33 -7.50
CA CYS A 446 8.94 -11.42 -6.71
C CYS A 446 10.37 -11.33 -7.26
N THR A 447 10.87 -12.38 -7.93
CA THR A 447 12.19 -12.30 -8.59
C THR A 447 12.20 -11.29 -9.74
N LEU A 448 11.04 -11.04 -10.36
CA LEU A 448 10.87 -10.04 -11.42
C LEU A 448 10.90 -8.61 -10.90
N GLU A 449 10.56 -8.38 -9.64
CA GLU A 449 10.42 -7.04 -9.07
C GLU A 449 11.69 -6.20 -9.24
N LYS A 450 12.86 -6.80 -9.01
CA LYS A 450 14.17 -6.14 -9.17
C LYS A 450 14.61 -6.05 -10.63
N VAL A 451 14.45 -7.13 -11.41
CA VAL A 451 14.90 -7.14 -12.81
C VAL A 451 14.02 -6.32 -13.75
N CYS A 452 12.79 -6.02 -13.34
CA CYS A 452 11.88 -5.11 -14.05
C CYS A 452 12.12 -3.63 -13.72
N GLN A 453 12.85 -3.27 -12.65
CA GLN A 453 13.07 -1.84 -12.29
C GLN A 453 13.60 -0.99 -13.46
N PRO A 454 14.57 -1.45 -14.28
CA PRO A 454 15.04 -0.68 -15.43
C PRO A 454 13.95 -0.35 -16.46
N LEU A 455 12.84 -1.11 -16.48
CA LEU A 455 11.68 -0.82 -17.34
C LEU A 455 10.88 0.39 -16.84
N TYR A 456 11.01 0.78 -15.57
CA TYR A 456 10.24 1.84 -14.94
C TYR A 456 11.06 3.11 -14.69
N ASP A 457 12.39 3.04 -14.72
CA ASP A 457 13.28 4.18 -14.42
C ASP A 457 13.48 5.15 -15.62
N TYR A 458 12.72 5.00 -16.70
CA TYR A 458 12.73 5.81 -17.93
C TYR A 458 14.09 6.04 -18.63
N GLU A 459 15.13 5.33 -18.21
CA GLU A 459 16.45 5.36 -18.83
C GLU A 459 16.60 4.21 -19.84
N ILE A 460 16.55 4.54 -21.13
CA ILE A 460 16.60 3.54 -22.21
C ILE A 460 17.88 2.69 -22.18
N VAL A 461 19.02 3.28 -21.81
CA VAL A 461 20.31 2.55 -21.75
C VAL A 461 20.27 1.50 -20.63
N SER A 462 19.73 1.86 -19.46
CA SER A 462 19.52 0.93 -18.36
C SER A 462 18.54 -0.19 -18.74
N MET A 463 17.43 0.15 -19.40
CA MET A 463 16.47 -0.82 -19.94
C MET A 463 17.15 -1.81 -20.89
N ARG A 464 17.95 -1.34 -21.85
CA ARG A 464 18.68 -2.19 -22.80
C ARG A 464 19.56 -3.21 -22.12
N ASN A 465 20.32 -2.77 -21.11
CA ASN A 465 21.24 -3.62 -20.37
C ASN A 465 20.49 -4.58 -19.42
N GLY A 466 19.28 -4.22 -18.99
CA GLY A 466 18.42 -5.04 -18.13
C GLY A 466 17.65 -6.15 -18.84
N ILE A 467 17.36 -6.01 -20.14
CA ILE A 467 16.57 -6.99 -20.92
C ILE A 467 17.12 -8.43 -20.83
N PRO A 468 18.44 -8.69 -21.00
CA PRO A 468 18.97 -10.06 -20.86
C PRO A 468 18.69 -10.68 -19.50
N ASN A 469 18.83 -9.89 -18.42
CA ASN A 469 18.56 -10.35 -17.05
C ASN A 469 17.08 -10.65 -16.85
N LEU A 470 16.20 -9.81 -17.40
CA LEU A 470 14.75 -10.03 -17.38
C LEU A 470 14.36 -11.32 -18.09
N ILE A 471 14.90 -11.58 -19.28
CA ILE A 471 14.65 -12.81 -20.04
C ILE A 471 15.11 -14.03 -19.25
N ASN A 472 16.31 -13.98 -18.67
CA ASN A 472 16.84 -15.08 -17.88
C ASN A 472 15.99 -15.36 -16.64
N ALA A 473 15.49 -14.31 -15.97
CA ALA A 473 14.56 -14.46 -14.86
C ALA A 473 13.25 -15.13 -15.30
N ILE A 474 12.65 -14.68 -16.41
CA ILE A 474 11.41 -15.29 -16.95
C ILE A 474 11.65 -16.76 -17.34
N ARG A 475 12.79 -17.09 -17.96
CA ARG A 475 13.18 -18.47 -18.28
C ARG A 475 13.29 -19.34 -17.03
N MET A 476 13.91 -18.81 -15.98
CA MET A 476 14.02 -19.50 -14.69
C MET A 476 12.62 -19.77 -14.10
N ILE A 477 11.71 -18.79 -14.14
CA ILE A 477 10.33 -18.96 -13.67
C ILE A 477 9.64 -20.06 -14.47
N HIS A 478 9.76 -20.06 -15.81
CA HIS A 478 9.18 -21.10 -16.63
C HIS A 478 9.75 -22.50 -16.32
N SER A 479 11.06 -22.61 -16.07
CA SER A 479 11.70 -23.91 -15.81
C SER A 479 11.44 -24.47 -14.41
N VAL A 480 11.25 -23.60 -13.40
CA VAL A 480 11.22 -24.03 -11.99
C VAL A 480 9.83 -23.86 -11.34
N SER A 481 9.02 -22.90 -11.80
CA SER A 481 7.69 -22.70 -11.20
C SER A 481 6.78 -23.88 -11.51
N ARG A 482 6.07 -24.35 -10.47
CA ARG A 482 5.13 -25.45 -10.62
C ARG A 482 3.80 -25.00 -11.23
N TYR A 483 3.36 -23.80 -10.88
CA TYR A 483 2.04 -23.29 -11.24
C TYR A 483 2.11 -22.18 -12.30
N TYR A 484 3.19 -21.41 -12.36
CA TYR A 484 3.31 -20.29 -13.30
C TYR A 484 3.91 -20.67 -14.67
N ASN A 485 4.36 -21.91 -14.85
CA ASN A 485 5.07 -22.38 -16.06
C ASN A 485 4.19 -22.60 -17.31
N THR A 486 2.89 -22.31 -17.27
CA THR A 486 2.01 -22.51 -18.43
C THR A 486 2.32 -21.52 -19.57
N SER A 487 2.12 -21.96 -20.82
CA SER A 487 2.34 -21.11 -22.01
C SER A 487 1.46 -19.86 -22.02
N GLU A 488 0.25 -19.94 -21.46
CA GLU A 488 -0.68 -18.81 -21.35
C GLU A 488 -0.15 -17.73 -20.40
N ARG A 489 0.29 -18.11 -19.19
CA ARG A 489 0.87 -17.18 -18.21
C ARG A 489 2.16 -16.53 -18.70
N MET A 490 3.00 -17.30 -19.40
CA MET A 490 4.19 -16.75 -20.06
C MET A 490 3.83 -15.72 -21.12
N THR A 491 2.86 -16.03 -21.97
CA THR A 491 2.40 -15.13 -23.03
C THR A 491 1.86 -13.83 -22.44
N SER A 492 1.01 -13.92 -21.41
CA SER A 492 0.48 -12.76 -20.69
C SER A 492 1.60 -11.90 -20.08
N LEU A 493 2.56 -12.53 -19.39
CA LEU A 493 3.69 -11.83 -18.79
C LEU A 493 4.55 -11.13 -19.85
N PHE A 494 4.80 -11.77 -20.99
CA PHE A 494 5.53 -11.15 -22.09
C PHE A 494 4.79 -9.96 -22.69
N ILE A 495 3.47 -10.06 -22.88
CA ILE A 495 2.66 -8.93 -23.34
C ILE A 495 2.82 -7.75 -22.36
N LYS A 496 2.72 -8.00 -21.05
CA LYS A 496 2.90 -6.96 -20.03
C LYS A 496 4.29 -6.32 -20.05
N VAL A 497 5.35 -7.13 -20.18
CA VAL A 497 6.73 -6.62 -20.33
C VAL A 497 6.83 -5.73 -21.57
N THR A 498 6.28 -6.16 -22.71
CA THR A 498 6.32 -5.35 -23.93
C THR A 498 5.52 -4.06 -23.82
N ASN A 499 4.36 -4.09 -23.18
CA ASN A 499 3.56 -2.90 -22.93
C ASN A 499 4.34 -1.88 -22.11
N GLN A 500 5.05 -2.34 -21.07
CA GLN A 500 5.89 -1.46 -20.26
C GLN A 500 7.08 -0.92 -21.06
N MET A 501 7.77 -1.74 -21.85
CA MET A 501 8.86 -1.27 -22.72
C MET A 501 8.38 -0.19 -23.71
N VAL A 502 7.20 -0.39 -24.29
CA VAL A 502 6.56 0.57 -25.19
C VAL A 502 6.24 1.88 -24.46
N ALA A 503 5.70 1.80 -23.24
CA ALA A 503 5.44 2.98 -22.42
C ALA A 503 6.72 3.76 -22.11
N THR A 504 7.82 3.05 -21.83
CA THR A 504 9.13 3.64 -21.55
C THR A 504 9.76 4.29 -22.77
N CYS A 505 9.70 3.64 -23.93
CA CYS A 505 10.12 4.24 -25.20
C CYS A 505 9.31 5.49 -25.54
N ARG A 506 7.99 5.45 -25.33
CA ARG A 506 7.12 6.62 -25.52
C ARG A 506 7.55 7.76 -24.59
N ALA A 507 7.73 7.48 -23.31
CA ALA A 507 8.15 8.48 -22.33
C ALA A 507 9.50 9.11 -22.69
N TYR A 508 10.46 8.32 -23.16
CA TYR A 508 11.76 8.83 -23.61
C TYR A 508 11.66 9.75 -24.83
N ILE A 509 10.86 9.38 -25.83
CA ILE A 509 10.64 10.21 -27.02
C ILE A 509 10.01 11.55 -26.63
N THR A 510 9.08 11.54 -25.67
CA THR A 510 8.34 12.74 -25.23
C THR A 510 8.95 13.47 -24.03
N ASP A 511 10.19 13.15 -23.62
CA ASP A 511 10.85 13.73 -22.43
C ASP A 511 9.97 13.68 -21.16
N GLY A 512 9.38 12.50 -20.89
CA GLY A 512 8.45 12.31 -19.77
C GLY A 512 7.10 13.02 -19.95
N GLY A 513 6.78 13.45 -21.18
CA GLY A 513 5.54 14.15 -21.54
C GLY A 513 5.67 15.67 -21.60
N LEU A 514 6.89 16.22 -21.50
CA LEU A 514 7.15 17.67 -21.57
C LEU A 514 7.13 18.22 -22.99
N SER A 515 7.46 17.39 -23.96
CA SER A 515 7.60 17.80 -25.36
C SER A 515 6.69 16.92 -26.21
N HIS A 516 5.81 17.52 -27.01
CA HIS A 516 5.16 16.74 -28.07
C HIS A 516 6.21 16.32 -29.10
N VAL A 517 5.95 15.20 -29.76
CA VAL A 517 6.84 14.70 -30.82
C VAL A 517 7.01 15.76 -31.91
N TRP A 518 5.97 16.52 -32.21
CA TRP A 518 5.94 17.50 -33.30
C TRP A 518 6.64 18.82 -32.96
N ASP A 519 6.88 19.08 -31.67
CA ASP A 519 7.49 20.33 -31.19
C ASP A 519 9.02 20.23 -31.04
N GLN A 520 9.57 19.03 -31.23
CA GLN A 520 11.01 18.75 -31.13
C GLN A 520 11.69 18.83 -32.50
N GLU A 521 12.99 19.11 -32.52
CA GLU A 521 13.77 19.10 -33.76
C GLU A 521 13.81 17.70 -34.39
N THR A 522 13.47 17.62 -35.67
CA THR A 522 13.48 16.38 -36.47
C THR A 522 14.74 15.50 -36.28
N PRO A 523 15.99 16.01 -36.34
CA PRO A 523 17.17 15.18 -36.14
C PRO A 523 17.22 14.51 -34.75
N ILE A 524 16.80 15.23 -33.69
CA ILE A 524 16.80 14.73 -32.30
C ILE A 524 15.79 13.60 -32.16
N ILE A 525 14.58 13.77 -32.72
CA ILE A 525 13.54 12.74 -32.66
C ILE A 525 13.99 11.48 -33.41
N ILE A 526 14.59 11.63 -34.59
CA ILE A 526 15.09 10.50 -35.38
C ILE A 526 16.15 9.73 -34.58
N GLU A 527 17.05 10.43 -33.88
CA GLU A 527 18.04 9.78 -33.01
C GLU A 527 17.37 9.04 -31.85
N LYS A 528 16.42 9.67 -31.15
CA LYS A 528 15.65 9.04 -30.07
C LYS A 528 14.90 7.79 -30.55
N ILE A 529 14.32 7.83 -31.75
CA ILE A 529 13.64 6.69 -32.37
C ILE A 529 14.62 5.57 -32.70
N LYS A 530 15.78 5.89 -33.30
CA LYS A 530 16.83 4.89 -33.59
C LYS A 530 17.28 4.19 -32.32
N VAL A 531 17.45 4.93 -31.23
CA VAL A 531 17.77 4.38 -29.90
C VAL A 531 16.67 3.44 -29.41
N CYS A 532 15.39 3.83 -29.49
CA CYS A 532 14.26 2.95 -29.13
C CYS A 532 14.22 1.66 -29.96
N ILE A 533 14.45 1.75 -31.28
CA ILE A 533 14.49 0.59 -32.19
C ILE A 533 15.63 -0.35 -31.79
N LEU A 534 16.82 0.19 -31.50
CA LEU A 534 18.00 -0.58 -31.08
C LEU A 534 17.78 -1.33 -29.77
N VAL A 535 17.01 -0.78 -28.84
CA VAL A 535 16.67 -1.45 -27.57
C VAL A 535 15.60 -2.53 -27.74
N CYS A 536 14.68 -2.36 -28.69
CA CYS A 536 13.65 -3.35 -28.98
C CYS A 536 14.14 -4.49 -29.91
N LEU A 537 15.22 -4.28 -30.67
CA LEU A 537 15.80 -5.27 -31.59
C LEU A 537 16.23 -6.59 -30.91
N PRO A 538 16.92 -6.60 -29.75
CA PRO A 538 17.19 -7.82 -28.98
C PRO A 538 15.93 -8.59 -28.59
N CYS A 539 14.79 -7.91 -28.47
CA CYS A 539 13.50 -8.53 -28.17
C CYS A 539 12.85 -9.17 -29.40
N ALA A 540 13.26 -8.83 -30.62
CA ALA A 540 12.74 -9.45 -31.84
C ALA A 540 13.13 -10.95 -31.97
N GLY A 541 14.13 -11.41 -31.22
CA GLY A 541 14.50 -12.83 -31.08
C GLY A 541 13.65 -13.61 -30.06
N PHE A 542 12.72 -12.97 -29.34
CA PHE A 542 11.81 -13.62 -28.37
C PHE A 542 11.02 -14.80 -28.93
N PRO A 543 10.47 -14.75 -30.16
CA PRO A 543 9.73 -15.85 -30.74
C PRO A 543 10.59 -17.11 -30.96
N GLU A 544 11.90 -16.95 -31.21
CA GLU A 544 12.84 -18.07 -31.37
C GLU A 544 13.29 -18.63 -30.02
N LEU A 545 13.43 -17.79 -28.99
CA LEU A 545 13.71 -18.23 -27.63
C LEU A 545 12.55 -19.06 -27.06
N CYS A 546 11.30 -18.64 -27.32
CA CYS A 546 10.09 -19.39 -26.93
C CYS A 546 9.93 -20.71 -27.69
N ARG A 547 10.46 -20.84 -28.93
CA ARG A 547 10.50 -22.11 -29.67
C ARG A 547 11.55 -23.10 -29.16
N LYS A 548 12.61 -22.60 -28.49
CA LYS A 548 13.71 -23.42 -27.94
C LYS A 548 13.46 -23.87 -26.50
N VAL A 549 12.35 -23.47 -25.90
CA VAL A 549 11.89 -24.03 -24.63
C VAL A 549 11.22 -25.37 -24.96
N PRO A 550 11.76 -26.51 -24.50
CA PRO A 550 11.14 -27.80 -24.78
C PRO A 550 9.74 -27.82 -24.14
N CYS A 551 8.73 -28.15 -24.95
CA CYS A 551 7.37 -28.41 -24.50
C CYS A 551 7.31 -29.55 -23.49
#